data_AF-A0A2D7SQ79-F1
#
_entry.id   AF-A0A2D7SQ79-F1
#
_cell.length_a   1.000
_cell.length_b   1.000
_cell.length_c   1.000
_cell.angle_alpha   90.00
_cell.angle_beta   90.00
_cell.angle_gamma   90.00
#
_symmetry.space_group_name_H-M   'P 1'
#
loop_
_entity.id
_entity.type
_entity.pdbx_description
1 polymer ?
#
loop_
_entity_poly.entity_id
_entity_poly.type
_entity_poly.pdbx_seq_one_letter_code
_entity_poly.pdbx_strand_id
1 'polypeptide(L)'
;SDFTFSNSLYLSSSVHSNQMIANNFFDHINKKNNKFKLLRNRILLYDNSFRAIAENIVENNLLDYKTDKLIYYTEVIDKKIVYYDSYGQKILYLSYNNLAKRLISQWMNSNGHRNNILSSTYNFLGCYCSIDENRVPILIRCTQNFGYK
;
A
#
# COMPACT_ATOMS: atom_id res chain seq x y z
N SER A 1 -2.18 -0.80 -21.58
CA SER A 1 -2.53 -2.23 -21.52
C SER A 1 -3.42 -2.42 -20.32
N ASP A 2 -4.46 -3.24 -20.44
CA ASP A 2 -5.27 -3.62 -19.28
C ASP A 2 -4.60 -4.78 -18.55
N PHE A 3 -4.51 -4.69 -17.22
CA PHE A 3 -3.95 -5.77 -16.41
C PHE A 3 -4.98 -6.86 -16.17
N THR A 4 -4.57 -8.11 -16.36
CA THR A 4 -5.32 -9.27 -15.89
C THR A 4 -5.09 -9.46 -14.39
N PHE A 5 -6.15 -9.68 -13.62
CA PHE A 5 -6.01 -10.00 -12.21
C PHE A 5 -5.23 -11.31 -12.01
N SER A 6 -4.29 -11.32 -11.08
CA SER A 6 -3.55 -12.51 -10.66
C SER A 6 -3.72 -12.77 -9.17
N ASN A 7 -4.30 -13.93 -8.85
CA ASN A 7 -4.44 -14.38 -7.47
C ASN A 7 -3.08 -14.61 -6.78
N SER A 8 -2.07 -15.11 -7.51
CA SER A 8 -0.72 -15.32 -6.95
C SER A 8 -0.02 -13.99 -6.60
N LEU A 9 -0.17 -12.96 -7.45
CA LEU A 9 0.33 -11.61 -7.14
C LEU A 9 -0.45 -10.95 -6.00
N TYR A 10 -1.76 -11.18 -5.89
CA TYR A 10 -2.59 -10.73 -4.77
C TYR A 10 -2.12 -11.35 -3.45
N LEU A 11 -1.95 -12.67 -3.40
CA LEU A 11 -1.46 -13.37 -2.20
C LEU A 11 -0.05 -12.91 -1.80
N SER A 12 0.86 -12.76 -2.75
CA SER A 12 2.20 -12.19 -2.51
C SER A 12 2.14 -10.76 -1.94
N SER A 13 1.25 -9.91 -2.48
CA SER A 13 1.03 -8.55 -1.99
C SER A 13 0.49 -8.54 -0.56
N SER A 14 -0.44 -9.46 -0.25
CA SER A 14 -1.00 -9.62 1.10
C SER A 14 0.07 -10.02 2.11
N VAL A 15 0.94 -10.98 1.76
CA VAL A 15 2.07 -11.36 2.60
C VAL A 15 2.95 -10.15 2.91
N HIS A 16 3.33 -9.36 1.91
CA HIS A 16 4.27 -8.25 2.13
C HIS A 16 3.66 -7.12 2.97
N SER A 17 2.43 -6.69 2.64
CA SER A 17 1.73 -5.66 3.41
C SER A 17 1.53 -6.06 4.87
N ASN A 18 1.13 -7.31 5.13
CA ASN A 18 0.97 -7.82 6.49
C ASN A 18 2.30 -7.94 7.23
N GLN A 19 3.37 -8.37 6.57
CA GLN A 19 4.72 -8.41 7.16
C GLN A 19 5.22 -7.01 7.52
N MET A 20 5.00 -6.03 6.64
CA MET A 20 5.37 -4.63 6.88
C MET A 20 4.69 -4.08 8.13
N ILE A 21 3.37 -4.31 8.30
CA ILE A 21 2.64 -3.91 9.51
C ILE A 21 3.15 -4.69 10.73
N ALA A 22 3.12 -6.02 10.69
CA ALA A 22 3.42 -6.86 11.86
C ALA A 22 4.85 -6.67 12.41
N ASN A 23 5.81 -6.32 11.56
CA ASN A 23 7.20 -6.12 11.96
C ASN A 23 7.64 -4.64 11.95
N ASN A 24 6.68 -3.72 11.79
CA ASN A 24 6.89 -2.29 11.73
C ASN A 24 8.07 -1.85 10.84
N PHE A 25 8.03 -2.21 9.55
CA PHE A 25 8.97 -1.72 8.54
C PHE A 25 8.25 -1.30 7.27
N PHE A 26 8.92 -0.46 6.47
CA PHE A 26 8.44 -0.04 5.15
C PHE A 26 9.61 -0.09 4.15
N ASP A 27 9.76 -1.24 3.49
CA ASP A 27 10.87 -1.54 2.58
C ASP A 27 10.43 -2.68 1.64
N HIS A 28 10.96 -2.73 0.42
CA HIS A 28 10.78 -3.87 -0.49
C HIS A 28 11.44 -5.15 0.05
N ILE A 29 12.48 -5.00 0.88
CA ILE A 29 13.25 -6.10 1.46
C ILE A 29 12.82 -6.35 2.90
N ASN A 30 12.18 -7.50 3.14
CA ASN A 30 11.88 -7.96 4.50
C ASN A 30 13.14 -8.58 5.14
N LYS A 31 13.91 -7.78 5.88
CA LYS A 31 15.10 -8.24 6.60
C LYS A 31 14.79 -9.12 7.82
N LYS A 32 13.53 -9.21 8.25
CA LYS A 32 13.09 -9.96 9.44
C LYS A 32 12.74 -11.41 9.13
N ASN A 33 12.42 -11.73 7.86
CA ASN A 33 12.03 -13.07 7.47
C ASN A 33 12.64 -13.47 6.12
N ASN A 34 13.60 -14.39 6.13
CA ASN A 34 14.29 -14.86 4.92
C ASN A 34 13.34 -15.49 3.88
N LYS A 35 12.27 -16.16 4.32
CA LYS A 35 11.25 -16.75 3.42
C LYS A 35 10.50 -15.69 2.62
N PHE A 36 10.27 -14.52 3.21
CA PHE A 36 9.51 -13.42 2.59
C PHE A 36 10.39 -12.23 2.18
N LYS A 37 11.72 -12.40 2.20
CA LYS A 37 12.71 -11.33 2.08
C LYS A 37 12.58 -10.52 0.80
N LEU A 38 12.56 -11.19 -0.35
CA LEU A 38 12.51 -10.58 -1.66
C LEU A 38 11.15 -10.80 -2.31
N LEU A 39 10.74 -9.90 -3.21
CA LEU A 39 9.55 -10.04 -4.03
C LEU A 39 9.46 -11.42 -4.68
N ARG A 40 10.56 -11.87 -5.31
CA ARG A 40 10.63 -13.19 -5.96
C ARG A 40 10.36 -14.34 -4.98
N ASN A 41 10.90 -14.27 -3.76
CA ASN A 41 10.67 -15.30 -2.76
C ASN A 41 9.18 -15.39 -2.38
N ARG A 42 8.49 -14.24 -2.29
CA ARG A 42 7.06 -14.18 -1.97
C ARG A 42 6.20 -14.73 -3.11
N ILE A 43 6.48 -14.36 -4.36
CA ILE A 43 5.72 -14.82 -5.54
C ILE A 43 5.92 -16.33 -5.76
N LEU A 44 7.14 -16.85 -5.60
CA LEU A 44 7.46 -18.27 -5.80
C LEU A 44 6.70 -19.23 -4.87
N LEU A 45 6.11 -18.74 -3.78
CA LEU A 45 5.23 -19.54 -2.92
C LEU A 45 3.91 -19.90 -3.59
N TYR A 46 3.51 -19.14 -4.61
CA TYR A 46 2.19 -19.24 -5.25
C TYR A 46 2.28 -19.52 -6.74
N ASP A 47 3.31 -18.99 -7.43
CA ASP A 47 3.45 -19.12 -8.87
C ASP A 47 4.90 -18.89 -9.31
N ASN A 48 5.48 -19.85 -10.03
CA ASN A 48 6.85 -19.78 -10.53
C ASN A 48 6.95 -19.47 -12.03
N SER A 49 5.83 -19.18 -12.70
CA SER A 49 5.76 -18.99 -14.15
C SER A 49 6.04 -17.56 -14.63
N PHE A 50 6.13 -16.58 -13.71
CA PHE A 50 6.41 -15.19 -14.09
C PHE A 50 7.86 -15.01 -14.54
N ARG A 51 8.03 -14.50 -15.77
CA ARG A 51 9.33 -14.19 -16.39
C ARG A 51 9.86 -12.80 -16.01
N ALA A 52 8.98 -11.87 -15.70
CA ALA A 52 9.32 -10.57 -15.13
C ALA A 52 8.34 -10.18 -14.03
N ILE A 53 8.82 -9.48 -13.00
CA ILE A 53 8.05 -9.05 -11.84
C ILE A 53 8.46 -7.64 -11.42
N ALA A 54 7.54 -6.88 -10.84
CA ALA A 54 7.81 -5.59 -10.19
C ALA A 54 6.87 -5.36 -9.01
N GLU A 55 7.24 -4.44 -8.13
CA GLU A 55 6.49 -4.10 -6.93
C GLU A 55 6.47 -2.58 -6.71
N ASN A 56 5.29 -2.06 -6.38
CA ASN A 56 5.11 -0.75 -5.79
C ASN A 56 4.62 -0.93 -4.35
N ILE A 57 5.17 -0.15 -3.41
CA ILE A 57 4.67 -0.08 -2.03
C ILE A 57 4.31 1.36 -1.68
N VAL A 58 3.38 1.54 -0.76
CA VAL A 58 3.00 2.86 -0.22
C VAL A 58 2.58 2.74 1.23
N GLU A 59 2.98 3.73 2.02
CA GLU A 59 2.52 3.94 3.38
C GLU A 59 1.61 5.18 3.39
N ASN A 60 0.43 5.07 4.01
CA ASN A 60 -0.52 6.18 4.10
C ASN A 60 -1.36 6.05 5.37
N ASN A 61 -2.34 6.93 5.53
CA ASN A 61 -3.37 6.86 6.56
C ASN A 61 -4.76 7.00 5.94
N LEU A 62 -5.79 6.83 6.76
CA LEU A 62 -7.18 6.85 6.30
C LEU A 62 -7.84 8.25 6.30
N LEU A 63 -7.14 9.32 6.67
CA LEU A 63 -7.74 10.65 6.84
C LEU A 63 -7.83 11.44 5.52
N ASP A 64 -8.93 12.17 5.32
CA ASP A 64 -9.17 13.05 4.17
C ASP A 64 -8.64 14.47 4.45
N TYR A 65 -7.35 14.67 4.17
CA TYR A 65 -6.69 15.97 4.11
C TYR A 65 -6.28 16.29 2.67
N LYS A 66 -6.25 17.58 2.34
CA LYS A 66 -5.94 18.08 0.96
C LYS A 66 -4.49 18.52 0.77
N THR A 67 -3.74 18.66 1.86
CA THR A 67 -2.33 19.06 1.85
C THR A 67 -1.41 17.86 1.58
N ASP A 68 -0.17 18.11 1.17
CA ASP A 68 0.83 17.04 0.98
C ASP A 68 1.23 16.38 2.31
N LYS A 69 1.20 17.16 3.40
CA LYS A 69 1.50 16.72 4.76
C LYS A 69 0.25 16.81 5.62
N LEU A 70 -0.03 15.75 6.35
CA LEU A 70 -1.05 15.75 7.39
C LEU A 70 -0.53 16.53 8.60
N ILE A 71 -1.21 17.64 8.93
CA ILE A 71 -1.02 18.38 10.17
C ILE A 71 -2.34 18.25 10.93
N TYR A 72 -2.28 17.75 12.17
CA TYR A 72 -3.48 17.47 12.95
C TYR A 72 -3.22 17.53 14.45
N TYR A 73 -4.29 17.73 15.21
CA TYR A 73 -4.36 17.39 16.63
C TYR A 73 -5.57 16.48 16.89
N THR A 74 -5.59 15.86 18.07
CA THR A 74 -6.64 14.89 18.44
C THR A 74 -7.33 15.30 19.72
N GLU A 75 -8.63 15.05 19.78
CA GLU A 75 -9.42 15.08 21.01
C GLU A 75 -10.08 13.72 21.23
N VAL A 76 -10.38 13.39 22.49
CA VAL A 76 -11.14 12.18 22.84
C VAL A 76 -12.55 12.60 23.23
N ILE A 77 -13.52 12.26 22.39
CA ILE A 77 -14.94 12.55 22.59
C ILE A 77 -15.68 11.22 22.58
N ASP A 78 -16.46 10.93 23.63
CA ASP A 78 -17.20 9.66 23.79
C ASP A 78 -16.32 8.41 23.58
N LYS A 79 -15.11 8.44 24.15
CA LYS A 79 -14.09 7.37 24.02
C LYS A 79 -13.60 7.13 22.58
N LYS A 80 -13.83 8.07 21.66
CA LYS A 80 -13.35 8.03 20.27
C LYS A 80 -12.37 9.16 20.01
N ILE A 81 -11.31 8.86 19.27
CA ILE A 81 -10.38 9.87 18.77
C ILE A 81 -11.05 10.64 17.64
N VAL A 82 -11.09 11.96 17.77
CA VAL A 82 -11.53 12.91 16.75
C VAL A 82 -10.31 13.71 16.28
N TYR A 83 -10.15 13.83 14.97
CA TYR A 83 -9.02 14.51 14.33
C TYR A 83 -9.45 15.90 13.87
N TYR A 84 -8.60 16.89 14.10
CA TYR A 84 -8.79 18.27 13.67
C TYR A 84 -7.57 18.79 12.92
N ASP A 85 -7.77 19.64 11.92
CA ASP A 85 -6.70 20.35 11.22
C ASP A 85 -6.19 21.55 12.04
N SER A 86 -5.19 22.26 11.51
CA SER A 86 -4.63 23.45 12.16
C SER A 86 -5.60 24.62 12.31
N TYR A 87 -6.77 24.57 11.67
CA TYR A 87 -7.82 25.59 11.73
C TYR A 87 -8.98 25.17 12.62
N GLY A 88 -8.89 24.02 13.30
CA GLY A 88 -9.95 23.48 14.14
C GLY A 88 -11.09 22.82 13.37
N GLN A 89 -10.92 22.54 12.07
CA GLN A 89 -11.91 21.81 11.28
C GLN A 89 -11.69 20.31 11.44
N LYS A 90 -12.79 19.57 11.61
CA LYS A 90 -12.75 18.11 11.75
C LYS A 90 -12.24 17.45 10.47
N ILE A 91 -11.27 16.55 10.61
CA ILE A 91 -10.77 15.70 9.53
C ILE A 91 -11.55 14.38 9.52
N LEU A 92 -12.16 14.06 8.39
CA LEU A 92 -12.95 12.83 8.21
C LEU A 92 -12.09 11.70 7.63
N TYR A 93 -12.61 10.47 7.65
CA TYR A 93 -12.00 9.36 6.93
C TYR A 93 -12.33 9.43 5.43
N LEU A 94 -11.39 8.96 4.60
CA LEU A 94 -11.60 8.78 3.17
C LEU A 94 -12.61 7.65 2.90
N SER A 95 -13.42 7.83 1.85
CA SER A 95 -14.09 6.70 1.23
C SER A 95 -13.08 5.78 0.57
N TYR A 96 -13.45 4.51 0.37
CA TYR A 96 -12.61 3.54 -0.33
C TYR A 96 -12.13 4.05 -1.70
N ASN A 97 -13.00 4.69 -2.47
CA ASN A 97 -12.66 5.24 -3.79
C ASN A 97 -11.64 6.39 -3.69
N ASN A 98 -11.82 7.32 -2.75
CA ASN A 98 -10.88 8.43 -2.59
C ASN A 98 -9.53 7.97 -2.05
N LEU A 99 -9.52 6.94 -1.19
CA LEU A 99 -8.29 6.29 -0.78
C LEU A 99 -7.57 5.66 -1.97
N ALA A 100 -8.26 4.85 -2.78
CA ALA A 100 -7.68 4.23 -3.96
C ALA A 100 -7.10 5.29 -4.92
N LYS A 101 -7.83 6.38 -5.19
CA LYS A 101 -7.34 7.50 -6.00
C LYS A 101 -6.07 8.13 -5.40
N ARG A 102 -6.03 8.37 -4.10
CA ARG A 102 -4.84 8.92 -3.43
C ARG A 102 -3.63 8.01 -3.61
N LEU A 103 -3.79 6.70 -3.40
CA LEU A 103 -2.69 5.73 -3.52
C LEU A 103 -2.16 5.65 -4.96
N ILE A 104 -3.06 5.58 -5.95
CA ILE A 104 -2.69 5.60 -7.37
C ILE A 104 -1.98 6.90 -7.72
N SER A 105 -2.47 8.06 -7.29
CA SER A 105 -1.82 9.35 -7.53
C SER A 105 -0.42 9.41 -6.92
N GLN A 106 -0.22 8.87 -5.71
CA GLN A 106 1.10 8.82 -5.08
C GLN A 106 2.10 7.94 -5.87
N TRP A 107 1.69 6.76 -6.32
CA TRP A 107 2.52 5.94 -7.20
C TRP A 107 2.77 6.63 -8.53
N MET A 108 1.74 7.20 -9.14
CA MET A 108 1.88 7.94 -10.40
C MET A 108 2.76 9.17 -10.25
N ASN A 109 2.94 9.76 -9.07
CA ASN A 109 3.85 10.90 -8.87
C ASN A 109 5.31 10.49 -8.59
N SER A 110 5.60 9.19 -8.46
CA SER A 110 6.96 8.66 -8.34
C SER A 110 7.41 8.04 -9.65
N ASN A 111 8.57 8.45 -10.18
CA ASN A 111 9.07 7.94 -11.46
C ASN A 111 9.20 6.41 -11.47
N GLY A 112 9.79 5.82 -10.41
CA GLY A 112 9.96 4.37 -10.31
C GLY A 112 8.62 3.61 -10.26
N HIS A 113 7.67 4.09 -9.46
CA HIS A 113 6.37 3.44 -9.34
C HIS A 113 5.52 3.60 -10.60
N ARG A 114 5.55 4.80 -11.21
CA ARG A 114 4.89 5.11 -12.48
C ARG A 114 5.40 4.20 -13.61
N ASN A 115 6.71 3.97 -13.68
CA ASN A 115 7.30 3.09 -14.70
C ASN A 115 6.76 1.67 -14.60
N ASN A 116 6.50 1.15 -13.40
CA ASN A 116 5.87 -0.15 -13.23
C ASN A 116 4.41 -0.16 -13.73
N ILE A 117 3.63 0.88 -13.41
CA ILE A 117 2.22 1.01 -13.80
C ILE A 117 2.06 1.16 -15.32
N LEU A 118 2.90 1.96 -15.96
CA LEU A 118 2.82 2.26 -17.39
C LEU A 118 3.63 1.31 -18.28
N SER A 119 4.32 0.33 -17.67
CA SER A 119 5.14 -0.63 -18.40
C SER A 119 4.31 -1.45 -19.40
N SER A 120 4.76 -1.52 -20.64
CA SER A 120 4.20 -2.44 -21.65
C SER A 120 4.65 -3.89 -21.44
N THR A 121 5.55 -4.16 -20.50
CA THR A 121 6.05 -5.51 -20.19
C THR A 121 5.03 -6.30 -19.37
N TYR A 122 4.40 -5.68 -18.39
CA TYR A 122 3.55 -6.38 -17.43
C TYR A 122 2.11 -6.49 -17.94
N ASN A 123 1.50 -7.67 -17.78
CA ASN A 123 0.11 -7.95 -18.16
C ASN A 123 -0.71 -8.54 -17.02
N PHE A 124 -0.10 -8.81 -15.86
CA PHE A 124 -0.79 -9.25 -14.65
C PHE A 124 -0.59 -8.28 -13.48
N LEU A 125 -1.61 -8.16 -12.63
CA LEU A 125 -1.60 -7.33 -11.43
C LEU A 125 -2.27 -8.03 -10.24
N GLY A 126 -1.73 -7.83 -9.04
CA GLY A 126 -2.41 -8.07 -7.78
C GLY A 126 -2.01 -7.03 -6.74
N CYS A 127 -2.92 -6.63 -5.86
CA CYS A 127 -2.63 -5.62 -4.83
C CYS A 127 -3.35 -5.91 -3.52
N TYR A 128 -2.79 -5.43 -2.41
CA TYR A 128 -3.38 -5.60 -1.07
C TYR A 128 -2.91 -4.50 -0.11
N CYS A 129 -3.82 -4.00 0.73
CA CYS A 129 -3.54 -3.06 1.81
C CYS A 129 -3.74 -3.74 3.18
N SER A 130 -2.75 -3.65 4.06
CA SER A 130 -2.87 -4.01 5.47
C SER A 130 -3.08 -2.75 6.31
N ILE A 131 -3.85 -2.87 7.39
CA ILE A 131 -4.29 -1.78 8.26
C ILE A 131 -3.71 -2.02 9.66
N ASP A 132 -3.15 -0.97 10.27
CA ASP A 132 -2.77 -0.94 11.68
C ASP A 132 -3.63 0.08 12.43
N GLU A 133 -4.70 -0.44 13.04
CA GLU A 133 -5.68 0.35 13.80
C GLU A 133 -5.13 0.87 15.13
N ASN A 134 -3.98 0.35 15.59
CA ASN A 134 -3.34 0.79 16.83
C ASN A 134 -2.49 2.05 16.63
N ARG A 135 -2.24 2.45 15.37
CA ARG A 135 -1.53 3.68 15.03
C ARG A 135 -2.52 4.85 15.02
N VAL A 136 -2.02 6.02 15.42
CA VAL A 136 -2.77 7.28 15.39
C VAL A 136 -2.02 8.26 14.49
N PRO A 137 -2.56 8.64 13.31
CA PRO A 137 -3.77 8.09 12.70
C PRO A 137 -3.60 6.63 12.27
N ILE A 138 -4.72 5.97 11.97
CA ILE A 138 -4.72 4.60 11.44
C ILE A 138 -3.79 4.54 10.22
N LEU A 139 -2.79 3.68 10.32
CA LEU A 139 -1.77 3.51 9.30
C LEU A 139 -2.22 2.40 8.33
N ILE A 140 -1.93 2.59 7.05
CA ILE A 140 -2.03 1.53 6.06
C ILE A 140 -0.71 1.37 5.33
N ARG A 141 -0.40 0.12 4.97
CA ARG A 141 0.68 -0.20 4.04
C ARG A 141 0.13 -1.06 2.93
N CYS A 142 0.31 -0.62 1.70
CA CYS A 142 -0.21 -1.28 0.52
C CYS A 142 0.91 -1.72 -0.40
N THR A 143 0.69 -2.86 -1.05
CA THR A 143 1.60 -3.46 -2.02
C THR A 143 0.84 -3.70 -3.32
N GLN A 144 1.45 -3.37 -4.45
CA GLN A 144 0.95 -3.62 -5.80
C GLN A 144 2.04 -4.36 -6.58
N ASN A 145 1.77 -5.61 -6.93
CA ASN A 145 2.70 -6.48 -7.65
C ASN A 145 2.27 -6.66 -9.10
N PHE A 146 3.26 -6.60 -10.00
CA PHE A 146 3.10 -6.76 -11.44
C PHE A 146 3.82 -8.02 -11.91
N GLY A 147 3.31 -8.64 -12.97
CA GLY A 147 3.89 -9.83 -13.55
C GLY A 147 3.77 -9.87 -15.08
N TYR A 148 4.72 -10.57 -15.71
CA TYR A 148 4.70 -10.99 -17.10
C TYR A 148 4.92 -12.50 -17.18
N LYS A 149 4.13 -13.19 -18.00
CA LYS A 149 4.29 -14.62 -18.31
C LYS A 149 4.68 -14.80 -19.77
#